data_AF-A0A529N5I9-F1
#
_entry.id   AF-A0A529N5I9-F1
#
_cell.length_a   1.000
_cell.length_b   1.000
_cell.length_c   1.000
_cell.angle_alpha   90.00
_cell.angle_beta   90.00
_cell.angle_gamma   90.00
#
_symmetry.space_group_name_H-M   'P 1'
#
loop_
_entity.id
_entity.type
_entity.pdbx_description
1 polymer ?
#
loop_
_entity_poly.entity_id
_entity_poly.type
_entity_poly.pdbx_seq_one_letter_code
_entity_poly.pdbx_strand_id
1 'polypeptide(L)'
;MLVWGVMGVLAFAGAAGAEMLAGRVGLSTAMAARIGGALLMVAGAYQLSPLKDLCLAKCRTPIGFILTSWRDGPWGAVHMGVRHGLFCLGCCWLLFLALFPLGIMSIAAMAVVTLLVFAEKTLPAGERIAKVSGVALLLYGAAV
;
A
#
# COMPACT_ATOMS: atom_id res chain seq x y z
N MET A 1 13.60 7.47 -0.04
CA MET A 1 12.82 8.71 0.12
C MET A 1 12.24 9.22 -1.20
N LEU A 2 13.02 9.41 -2.26
CA LEU A 2 12.51 9.85 -3.59
C LEU A 2 11.31 9.04 -4.11
N VAL A 3 11.35 7.71 -4.07
CA VAL A 3 10.25 6.87 -4.59
C VAL A 3 8.96 7.03 -3.77
N TRP A 4 9.09 7.19 -2.45
CA TRP A 4 7.95 7.47 -1.56
C TRP A 4 7.42 8.89 -1.74
N GLY A 5 8.30 9.86 -1.99
CA GLY A 5 7.89 11.23 -2.32
C GLY A 5 7.11 11.30 -3.62
N VAL A 6 7.62 10.66 -4.68
CA VAL A 6 6.93 10.60 -5.99
C VAL A 6 5.58 9.89 -5.86
N MET A 7 5.52 8.76 -5.16
CA MET A 7 4.27 8.05 -4.97
C MET A 7 3.28 8.81 -4.08
N GLY A 8 3.76 9.46 -3.01
CA GLY A 8 2.93 10.33 -2.17
C GLY A 8 2.34 11.49 -2.96
N VAL A 9 3.12 12.11 -3.84
CA VAL A 9 2.66 13.16 -4.77
C VAL A 9 1.62 12.60 -5.75
N LEU A 10 1.86 11.42 -6.33
CA LEU A 10 0.89 10.78 -7.23
C LEU A 10 -0.42 10.40 -6.53
N ALA A 11 -0.34 9.85 -5.32
CA ALA A 11 -1.50 9.49 -4.52
C ALA A 11 -2.31 10.74 -4.12
N PHE A 12 -1.62 11.81 -3.68
CA PHE A 12 -2.26 13.07 -3.33
C PHE A 12 -2.87 13.76 -4.56
N ALA A 13 -2.17 13.77 -5.69
CA ALA A 13 -2.69 14.31 -6.95
C ALA A 13 -3.92 13.53 -7.44
N GLY A 14 -3.89 12.20 -7.31
CA GLY A 14 -5.05 11.34 -7.56
C GLY A 14 -6.21 11.67 -6.64
N ALA A 15 -5.94 11.94 -5.35
CA ALA A 15 -6.94 12.36 -4.38
C ALA A 15 -7.62 13.67 -4.78
N ALA A 16 -6.80 14.70 -4.96
CA ALA A 16 -7.26 16.03 -5.29
C ALA A 16 -8.00 16.05 -6.63
N GLY A 17 -7.51 15.28 -7.62
CA GLY A 17 -8.18 15.11 -8.91
C GLY A 17 -9.54 14.42 -8.79
N ALA A 18 -9.63 13.36 -7.98
CA ALA A 18 -10.89 12.65 -7.75
C ALA A 18 -11.92 13.54 -7.03
N GLU A 19 -11.50 14.31 -6.02
CA GLU A 19 -12.37 15.28 -5.33
C GLU A 19 -12.81 16.41 -6.26
N MET A 20 -11.90 16.95 -7.09
CA MET A 20 -12.23 17.96 -8.09
C MET A 20 -13.22 17.44 -9.14
N LEU A 21 -13.06 16.21 -9.62
CA LEU A 21 -14.02 15.60 -10.54
C LEU A 21 -15.36 15.33 -9.84
N ALA A 22 -15.35 14.78 -8.61
CA ALA A 22 -16.57 14.49 -7.87
C ALA A 22 -17.42 15.75 -7.64
N GLY A 23 -16.78 16.88 -7.33
CA GLY A 23 -17.45 18.19 -7.22
C GLY A 23 -17.99 18.74 -8.54
N ARG A 24 -17.38 18.38 -9.69
CA ARG A 24 -17.85 18.81 -11.03
C ARG A 24 -18.98 17.96 -11.58
N VAL A 25 -18.99 16.66 -11.29
CA VAL A 25 -20.00 15.71 -11.83
C VAL A 25 -21.21 15.57 -10.89
N GLY A 26 -21.19 16.20 -9.71
CA GLY A 26 -22.28 16.09 -8.74
C GLY A 26 -22.44 14.65 -8.25
N LEU A 27 -21.31 13.97 -7.99
CA LEU A 27 -21.29 12.56 -7.66
C LEU A 27 -22.10 12.31 -6.38
N SER A 28 -23.11 11.46 -6.44
CA SER A 28 -23.91 11.13 -5.26
C SER A 28 -23.04 10.42 -4.22
N THR A 29 -23.32 10.65 -2.94
CA THR A 29 -22.63 10.00 -1.81
C THR A 29 -22.66 8.46 -1.93
N ALA A 30 -23.73 7.91 -2.49
CA ALA A 30 -23.88 6.48 -2.76
C ALA A 30 -22.93 5.94 -3.85
N MET A 31 -22.57 6.76 -4.84
CA MET A 31 -21.61 6.37 -5.88
C MET A 31 -20.17 6.48 -5.37
N ALA A 32 -19.88 7.51 -4.57
CA ALA A 32 -18.60 7.64 -3.88
C ALA A 32 -18.34 6.46 -2.92
N ALA A 33 -19.37 6.04 -2.17
CA ALA A 33 -19.31 4.86 -1.31
C ALA A 33 -19.00 3.58 -2.11
N ARG A 34 -19.69 3.34 -3.23
CA ARG A 34 -19.43 2.18 -4.11
C ARG A 34 -18.01 2.15 -4.69
N ILE A 35 -17.49 3.31 -5.10
CA ILE A 35 -16.10 3.41 -5.57
C ILE A 35 -15.12 3.09 -4.43
N GLY A 36 -15.42 3.58 -3.22
CA GLY A 36 -14.67 3.27 -2.02
C GLY A 36 -14.67 1.77 -1.67
N GLY A 37 -15.84 1.14 -1.68
CA GLY A 37 -16.00 -0.30 -1.49
C GLY A 37 -15.25 -1.12 -2.54
N ALA A 38 -15.31 -0.72 -3.82
CA ALA A 38 -14.55 -1.36 -4.89
C ALA A 38 -13.03 -1.23 -4.68
N LEU A 39 -12.55 -0.06 -4.23
CA LEU A 39 -11.14 0.15 -3.87
C LEU A 39 -10.71 -0.78 -2.73
N LEU A 40 -11.53 -0.92 -1.69
CA LEU A 40 -11.29 -1.83 -0.57
C LEU A 40 -11.26 -3.28 -1.03
N MET A 41 -12.15 -3.65 -1.96
CA MET A 41 -12.15 -5.01 -2.53
C MET A 41 -10.88 -5.28 -3.33
N VAL A 42 -10.43 -4.34 -4.15
CA VAL A 42 -9.16 -4.45 -4.89
C VAL A 42 -7.98 -4.52 -3.93
N ALA A 43 -7.98 -3.70 -2.86
CA ALA A 43 -7.00 -3.75 -1.79
C ALA A 43 -6.92 -5.13 -1.13
N GLY A 44 -8.07 -5.68 -0.72
CA GLY A 44 -8.16 -7.00 -0.10
C GLY A 44 -7.76 -8.14 -1.03
N ALA A 45 -8.15 -8.10 -2.31
CA ALA A 45 -7.77 -9.09 -3.31
C ALA A 45 -6.25 -9.11 -3.54
N TYR A 46 -5.61 -7.94 -3.59
CA TYR A 46 -4.16 -7.85 -3.68
C TYR A 46 -3.46 -8.34 -2.42
N GLN A 47 -4.03 -8.06 -1.25
CA GLN A 47 -3.52 -8.54 0.03
C GLN A 47 -3.45 -10.07 0.10
N LEU A 48 -4.38 -10.75 -0.59
CA LEU A 48 -4.47 -12.21 -0.72
C LEU A 48 -3.68 -12.78 -1.91
N SER A 49 -3.12 -11.92 -2.76
CA SER A 49 -2.45 -12.33 -3.98
C SER A 49 -1.05 -12.89 -3.69
N PRO A 50 -0.63 -13.98 -4.36
CA PRO A 50 0.73 -14.51 -4.22
C PRO A 50 1.80 -13.49 -4.67
N LEU A 51 1.42 -12.47 -5.45
CA LEU A 51 2.32 -11.38 -5.82
C LEU A 51 2.78 -10.59 -4.58
N LYS A 52 1.89 -10.37 -3.59
CA LYS A 52 2.24 -9.68 -2.36
C LYS A 52 3.22 -10.51 -1.53
N ASP A 53 3.00 -11.82 -1.43
CA ASP A 53 3.87 -12.72 -0.67
C ASP A 53 5.29 -12.77 -1.26
N LEU A 54 5.41 -12.86 -2.58
CA LEU A 54 6.69 -12.78 -3.29
C LEU A 54 7.39 -11.43 -3.07
N CYS A 55 6.63 -10.34 -3.14
CA CYS A 55 7.13 -9.00 -2.85
C CYS A 55 7.65 -8.89 -1.40
N LEU A 56 6.87 -9.37 -0.43
CA LEU A 56 7.19 -9.29 0.99
C LEU A 56 8.41 -10.15 1.34
N ALA A 57 8.55 -11.33 0.71
CA ALA A 57 9.74 -12.17 0.84
C ALA A 57 11.01 -11.47 0.31
N LYS A 58 10.92 -10.76 -0.82
CA LYS A 58 12.03 -9.94 -1.36
C LYS A 58 12.33 -8.72 -0.47
N CYS A 59 11.29 -8.13 0.11
CA CYS A 59 11.43 -6.96 0.98
C CYS A 59 12.04 -7.31 2.35
N ARG A 60 11.80 -8.53 2.87
CA ARG A 60 12.32 -9.03 4.16
C ARG A 60 13.68 -9.72 4.09
N THR A 61 14.31 -9.82 2.91
CA THR A 61 15.63 -10.43 2.73
C THR A 61 16.73 -9.39 2.46
N PRO A 62 17.09 -8.54 3.44
CA PRO A 62 18.11 -7.51 3.26
C PRO A 62 19.50 -8.11 3.03
N ILE A 63 19.82 -9.25 3.67
CA ILE A 63 21.17 -9.85 3.67
C ILE A 63 21.53 -10.45 2.31
N GLY A 64 20.60 -11.14 1.63
CA GLY A 64 20.83 -11.67 0.28
C GLY A 64 21.00 -10.58 -0.77
N PHE A 65 20.27 -9.47 -0.63
CA PHE A 65 20.40 -8.31 -1.52
C PHE A 65 21.72 -7.58 -1.32
N ILE A 66 22.12 -7.34 -0.06
CA ILE A 66 23.38 -6.68 0.26
C ILE A 66 24.57 -7.52 -0.20
N LEU A 67 24.57 -8.85 0.00
CA LEU A 67 25.70 -9.70 -0.37
C LEU A 67 25.84 -9.97 -1.88
N THR A 68 24.74 -9.98 -2.65
CA THR A 68 24.79 -10.28 -4.10
C THR A 68 24.79 -9.06 -5.01
N SER A 69 24.35 -7.90 -4.49
CA SER A 69 24.14 -6.69 -5.29
C SER A 69 24.98 -5.50 -4.81
N TRP A 70 25.90 -5.71 -3.86
CA TRP A 70 26.80 -4.67 -3.37
C TRP A 70 27.58 -4.07 -4.55
N ARG A 71 27.39 -2.78 -4.77
CA ARG A 71 28.13 -1.99 -5.76
C ARG A 71 28.75 -0.83 -5.03
N ASP A 72 30.07 -0.76 -5.09
CA ASP A 72 30.83 0.35 -4.55
C ASP A 72 30.45 1.68 -5.22
N GLY A 73 30.49 2.75 -4.43
CA GLY A 73 30.28 4.13 -4.87
C GLY A 73 28.84 4.67 -4.71
N PRO A 74 28.67 6.01 -4.80
CA PRO A 74 27.40 6.69 -4.55
C PRO A 74 26.28 6.25 -5.50
N TRP A 75 26.61 5.90 -6.75
CA TRP A 75 25.65 5.35 -7.71
C TRP A 75 25.16 3.94 -7.37
N GLY A 76 26.03 3.11 -6.79
CA GLY A 76 25.65 1.78 -6.29
C GLY A 76 24.66 1.87 -5.14
N ALA A 77 24.88 2.79 -4.20
CA ALA A 77 23.97 3.06 -3.08
C ALA A 77 22.59 3.56 -3.55
N VAL A 78 22.53 4.44 -4.56
CA VAL A 78 21.28 4.94 -5.13
C VAL A 78 20.48 3.82 -5.81
N HIS A 79 21.13 3.00 -6.64
CA HIS A 79 20.46 1.90 -7.36
C HIS A 79 19.90 0.84 -6.40
N MET A 80 20.68 0.53 -5.36
CA MET A 80 20.28 -0.38 -4.28
C MET A 80 19.06 0.17 -3.52
N GLY A 81 19.07 1.46 -3.18
CA GLY A 81 17.96 2.13 -2.51
C GLY A 81 16.68 2.21 -3.36
N VAL A 82 16.79 2.46 -4.66
CA VAL A 82 15.64 2.52 -5.59
C VAL A 82 14.97 1.15 -5.73
N ARG A 83 15.76 0.09 -5.97
CA ARG A 83 15.21 -1.28 -6.06
C ARG A 83 14.50 -1.69 -4.77
N HIS A 84 15.14 -1.49 -3.62
CA HIS A 84 14.53 -1.83 -2.34
C HIS A 84 13.27 -0.99 -2.07
N GLY A 85 13.31 0.31 -2.40
CA GLY A 85 12.15 1.20 -2.31
C GLY A 85 10.97 0.75 -3.16
N LEU A 86 11.22 0.29 -4.41
CA LEU A 86 10.19 -0.22 -5.31
C LEU A 86 9.53 -1.49 -4.77
N PHE A 87 10.30 -2.43 -4.20
CA PHE A 87 9.70 -3.59 -3.52
C PHE A 87 8.87 -3.14 -2.32
N CYS A 88 9.42 -2.31 -1.45
CA CYS A 88 8.72 -1.82 -0.26
C CYS A 88 7.39 -1.11 -0.60
N LEU A 89 7.37 -0.33 -1.68
CA LEU A 89 6.15 0.28 -2.23
C LEU A 89 5.20 -0.75 -2.81
N GLY A 90 5.69 -1.67 -3.65
CA GLY A 90 4.86 -2.73 -4.23
C GLY A 90 4.14 -3.57 -3.16
N CYS A 91 4.74 -3.81 -2.00
CA CYS A 91 4.11 -4.63 -0.98
C CYS A 91 3.10 -3.85 -0.10
N CYS A 92 3.20 -2.50 -0.04
CA CYS A 92 2.44 -1.66 0.91
C CYS A 92 1.47 -0.68 0.24
N TRP A 93 1.58 -0.42 -1.06
CA TRP A 93 0.83 0.66 -1.72
C TRP A 93 -0.70 0.48 -1.67
N LEU A 94 -1.20 -0.75 -1.74
CA LEU A 94 -2.66 -0.99 -1.70
C LEU A 94 -3.27 -0.77 -0.31
N LEU A 95 -2.50 -0.94 0.76
CA LEU A 95 -2.92 -0.53 2.11
C LEU A 95 -3.03 0.99 2.24
N PHE A 96 -2.18 1.73 1.54
CA PHE A 96 -2.29 3.19 1.43
C PHE A 96 -3.50 3.63 0.61
N LEU A 97 -3.86 2.88 -0.44
CA LEU A 97 -5.10 3.14 -1.17
C LEU A 97 -6.35 2.82 -0.33
N ALA A 98 -6.30 1.84 0.57
CA ALA A 98 -7.42 1.54 1.46
C ALA A 98 -7.75 2.68 2.43
N LEU A 99 -6.79 3.56 2.74
CA LEU A 99 -7.01 4.75 3.59
C LEU A 99 -7.95 5.78 2.96
N PHE A 100 -8.08 5.81 1.63
CA PHE A 100 -8.98 6.74 0.95
C PHE A 100 -10.44 6.57 1.37
N PRO A 101 -11.05 5.39 1.19
CA PRO A 101 -12.44 5.16 1.61
C PRO A 101 -12.62 5.15 3.13
N LEU A 102 -11.57 4.77 3.88
CA LEU A 102 -11.58 4.80 5.35
C LEU A 102 -11.42 6.21 5.94
N GLY A 103 -11.13 7.21 5.09
CA GLY A 103 -10.89 8.59 5.48
C GLY A 103 -9.41 8.86 5.81
N ILE A 104 -8.72 9.55 4.90
CA ILE A 104 -7.33 10.02 5.08
C ILE A 104 -7.16 10.87 6.35
N MET A 105 -8.22 11.56 6.79
CA MET A 105 -8.19 12.41 7.99
C MET A 105 -8.36 11.61 9.31
N SER A 106 -8.58 10.29 9.24
CA SER A 106 -8.68 9.43 10.43
C SER A 106 -7.29 8.99 10.88
N ILE A 107 -6.80 9.63 11.95
CA ILE A 107 -5.55 9.24 12.62
C ILE A 107 -5.60 7.75 13.03
N ALA A 108 -6.79 7.27 13.43
CA ALA A 108 -6.98 5.86 13.79
C ALA A 108 -6.73 4.92 12.60
N ALA A 109 -7.25 5.25 11.40
CA ALA A 109 -7.02 4.45 10.20
C ALA A 109 -5.53 4.44 9.81
N MET A 110 -4.85 5.60 9.88
CA MET A 110 -3.40 5.69 9.63
C MET A 110 -2.60 4.86 10.63
N ALA A 111 -2.95 4.89 11.92
CA ALA A 111 -2.29 4.10 12.95
C ALA A 111 -2.47 2.60 12.71
N VAL A 112 -3.68 2.15 12.39
CA VAL A 112 -3.98 0.74 12.09
C VAL A 112 -3.19 0.25 10.88
N VAL A 113 -3.19 1.00 9.77
CA VAL A 113 -2.42 0.63 8.57
C VAL A 113 -0.93 0.58 8.87
N THR A 114 -0.40 1.54 9.62
CA THR A 114 1.02 1.57 10.00
C THR A 114 1.40 0.35 10.84
N LEU A 115 0.59 0.02 11.86
CA LEU A 115 0.80 -1.17 12.68
C LEU A 115 0.70 -2.46 11.87
N LEU A 116 -0.23 -2.53 10.92
CA LEU A 116 -0.35 -3.65 9.99
C LEU A 116 0.91 -3.83 9.14
N VAL A 117 1.38 -2.76 8.49
CA VAL A 117 2.61 -2.80 7.69
C VAL A 117 3.81 -3.20 8.54
N PHE A 118 3.91 -2.66 9.75
CA PHE A 118 4.97 -3.02 10.70
C PHE A 118 4.89 -4.50 11.09
N ALA A 119 3.71 -5.00 11.43
CA ALA A 119 3.48 -6.39 11.80
C ALA A 119 3.79 -7.35 10.63
N GLU A 120 3.39 -7.03 9.40
CA GLU A 120 3.71 -7.82 8.20
C GLU A 120 5.22 -7.89 7.94
N LYS A 121 5.94 -6.79 8.15
CA LYS A 121 7.39 -6.69 7.91
C LYS A 121 8.22 -7.37 9.01
N THR A 122 7.81 -7.23 10.26
CA THR A 122 8.62 -7.60 11.42
C THR A 122 8.33 -9.02 11.92
N LEU A 123 7.09 -9.50 11.80
CA LEU A 123 6.71 -10.79 12.36
C LEU A 123 6.97 -11.95 11.37
N PRO A 124 7.44 -13.11 11.86
CA PRO A 124 7.59 -14.32 11.02
C PRO A 124 6.25 -14.78 10.44
N ALA A 125 5.13 -14.45 11.10
CA ALA A 125 3.78 -14.73 10.66
C ALA A 125 3.17 -13.67 9.72
N GLY A 126 3.96 -12.76 9.14
CA GLY A 126 3.46 -11.65 8.32
C GLY A 126 2.52 -12.03 7.17
N GLU A 127 2.70 -13.21 6.58
CA GLU A 127 1.79 -13.73 5.54
C GLU A 127 0.36 -13.98 6.07
N ARG A 128 0.24 -14.52 7.29
CA ARG A 128 -1.08 -14.72 7.93
C ARG A 128 -1.75 -13.38 8.23
N ILE A 129 -0.97 -12.39 8.64
CA ILE A 129 -1.47 -11.03 8.93
C ILE A 129 -1.97 -10.36 7.65
N ALA A 130 -1.24 -10.51 6.54
CA ALA A 130 -1.68 -10.07 5.22
C ALA A 130 -2.99 -10.77 4.81
N LYS A 131 -3.10 -12.09 4.97
CA LYS A 131 -4.33 -12.83 4.64
C LYS A 131 -5.53 -12.37 5.47
N VAL A 132 -5.37 -12.24 6.80
CA VAL A 132 -6.45 -11.79 7.70
C VAL A 132 -6.90 -10.37 7.38
N SER A 133 -5.95 -9.44 7.20
CA SER A 133 -6.27 -8.06 6.83
C SER A 133 -6.92 -7.97 5.44
N GLY A 134 -6.53 -8.83 4.50
CA GLY A 134 -7.12 -8.93 3.17
C GLY A 134 -8.57 -9.35 3.20
N VAL A 135 -8.88 -10.40 3.96
CA VAL A 135 -10.27 -10.85 4.18
C VAL A 135 -11.09 -9.76 4.87
N ALA A 136 -10.54 -9.09 5.89
CA ALA A 136 -11.21 -8.00 6.57
C ALA A 136 -11.55 -6.83 5.61
N LEU A 137 -10.61 -6.46 4.73
CA LEU A 137 -10.81 -5.44 3.70
C LEU A 137 -11.86 -5.85 2.66
N LEU A 138 -11.88 -7.11 2.23
CA LEU A 138 -12.90 -7.64 1.32
C LEU A 138 -14.30 -7.59 1.96
N LEU A 139 -14.43 -8.06 3.20
CA LEU A 139 -15.70 -8.07 3.91
C LEU A 139 -16.22 -6.65 4.16
N TYR A 140 -15.32 -5.74 4.57
CA TYR A 140 -15.68 -4.35 4.78
C TYR A 140 -16.06 -3.66 3.47
N GLY A 141 -15.30 -3.89 2.38
CA GLY A 141 -15.60 -3.36 1.05
C GLY A 141 -16.90 -3.90 0.45
N ALA A 142 -17.29 -5.14 0.77
CA ALA A 142 -18.56 -5.72 0.35
C ALA A 142 -19.77 -5.23 1.18
N ALA A 143 -19.53 -4.72 2.39
CA ALA A 143 -20.56 -4.19 3.27
C ALA A 143 -20.89 -2.71 3.03
N VAL A 144 -20.01 -1.98 2.32
CA VAL A 144 -20.15 -0.58 1.90
C VAL A 144 -20.94 -0.47 0.59
#